data_AF-A0A383BZ16-F1
#
_entry.id   AF-A0A383BZ16-F1
#
_cell.length_a   1.000
_cell.length_b   1.000
_cell.length_c   1.000
_cell.angle_alpha   90.00
_cell.angle_beta   90.00
_cell.angle_gamma   90.00
#
_symmetry.space_group_name_H-M   'P 1'
#
loop_
_entity.id
_entity.type
_entity.pdbx_description
1 polymer ?
#
loop_
_entity_poly.entity_id
_entity_poly.type
_entity_poly.pdbx_seq_one_letter_code
_entity_poly.pdbx_strand_id
1 'polypeptide(L)'
;QNAKKKVTVTLSGDGADELFFGYERFWSISKNRYIQKYPYLVKYLIYGLDKILSGNNCINSGVLFPSSGESHRYSHSRFTKSWISAIAPEISNVPAPCNWDTYSFLHDTSKRALASSIRKAEFYGMMQKTPLKVDRASMANSLEVRVPFLKKTMIETSLSIDPWLSLKGRERKRLLYQLTKQRYPRTKLSKIKRGFSIPLAKWIREELKEPISDILLSVGHSQDFGFNHSMIQNMLNDHIYEK
;
A
#
# COMPACT_ATOMS: atom_id res chain seq x y z
N GLN A 1 -25.24 1.56 -3.97
CA GLN A 1 -26.52 2.19 -4.34
C GLN A 1 -26.79 2.22 -5.85
N ASN A 2 -26.08 3.01 -6.68
CA ASN A 2 -26.42 3.14 -8.10
C ASN A 2 -26.32 1.86 -8.94
N ALA A 3 -25.27 1.04 -8.73
CA ALA A 3 -25.12 -0.23 -9.44
C ALA A 3 -26.27 -1.21 -9.12
N LYS A 4 -26.72 -1.27 -7.85
CA LYS A 4 -27.78 -2.18 -7.40
C LYS A 4 -29.12 -1.94 -8.12
N LYS A 5 -29.39 -0.70 -8.54
CA LYS A 5 -30.59 -0.35 -9.31
C LYS A 5 -30.62 -1.04 -10.68
N LYS A 6 -29.46 -1.50 -11.19
CA LYS A 6 -29.31 -2.10 -12.53
C LYS A 6 -28.95 -3.59 -12.49
N VAL A 7 -28.20 -4.02 -11.48
CA VAL A 7 -27.69 -5.40 -11.38
C VAL A 7 -27.68 -5.90 -9.93
N THR A 8 -27.71 -7.20 -9.75
CA THR A 8 -27.55 -7.88 -8.45
C THR A 8 -26.12 -8.36 -8.21
N VAL A 9 -25.35 -8.58 -9.27
CA VAL A 9 -23.97 -9.09 -9.22
C VAL A 9 -23.07 -8.18 -10.05
N THR A 10 -21.88 -7.87 -9.53
CA THR A 10 -20.80 -7.18 -10.24
C THR A 10 -19.48 -7.91 -10.11
N LEU A 11 -18.55 -7.62 -11.03
CA LEU A 11 -17.18 -8.10 -10.98
C LEU A 11 -16.25 -6.96 -10.55
N SER A 12 -15.37 -7.24 -9.59
CA SER A 12 -14.27 -6.35 -9.21
C SER A 12 -12.94 -6.83 -9.79
N GLY A 13 -12.05 -5.87 -10.04
CA GLY A 13 -10.67 -6.10 -10.45
C GLY A 13 -9.68 -6.22 -9.29
N ASP A 14 -10.15 -6.31 -8.04
CA ASP A 14 -9.28 -6.40 -6.85
C ASP A 14 -8.40 -7.65 -6.89
N GLY A 15 -7.16 -7.53 -6.37
CA GLY A 15 -6.14 -8.57 -6.45
C GLY A 15 -5.27 -8.51 -7.71
N ALA A 16 -5.74 -7.85 -8.79
CA ALA A 16 -4.96 -7.76 -10.02
C ALA A 16 -3.69 -6.91 -9.87
N ASP A 17 -3.70 -5.89 -9.00
CA ASP A 17 -2.51 -5.04 -8.79
C ASP A 17 -1.40 -5.79 -8.04
N GLU A 18 -1.78 -6.63 -7.09
CA GLU A 18 -0.86 -7.41 -6.28
C GLU A 18 -0.28 -8.56 -7.09
N LEU A 19 -1.13 -9.34 -7.78
CA LEU A 19 -0.70 -10.50 -8.55
C LEU A 19 0.10 -10.14 -9.82
N PHE A 20 -0.28 -9.05 -10.49
CA PHE A 20 0.27 -8.64 -11.80
C PHE A 20 0.98 -7.28 -11.78
N PHE A 21 1.49 -6.86 -10.64
CA PHE A 21 2.38 -5.69 -10.51
C PHE A 21 1.77 -4.37 -11.02
N GLY A 22 0.62 -4.02 -10.45
CA GLY A 22 -0.15 -2.83 -10.81
C GLY A 22 0.16 -1.56 -10.02
N TYR A 23 1.10 -1.62 -9.07
CA TYR A 23 1.55 -0.45 -8.31
C TYR A 23 2.88 0.10 -8.82
N GLU A 24 3.13 1.39 -8.60
CA GLU A 24 4.45 1.97 -8.88
C GLU A 24 5.51 1.49 -7.88
N ARG A 25 5.08 1.10 -6.67
CA ARG A 25 5.95 0.65 -5.57
C ARG A 25 6.93 -0.44 -6.00
N PHE A 26 6.52 -1.37 -6.84
CA PHE A 26 7.38 -2.44 -7.36
C PHE A 26 8.64 -1.89 -8.04
N TRP A 27 8.48 -0.88 -8.91
CA TRP A 27 9.59 -0.19 -9.55
C TRP A 27 10.38 0.64 -8.53
N SER A 28 9.68 1.39 -7.67
CA SER A 28 10.31 2.28 -6.69
C SER A 28 11.26 1.53 -5.76
N ILE A 29 10.81 0.41 -5.19
CA ILE A 29 11.62 -0.45 -4.30
C ILE A 29 12.81 -1.05 -5.07
N SER A 30 12.61 -1.43 -6.34
CA SER A 30 13.64 -2.10 -7.14
C SER A 30 14.71 -1.15 -7.70
N LYS A 31 14.37 0.11 -7.98
CA LYS A 31 15.20 1.04 -8.78
C LYS A 31 16.57 1.28 -8.16
N ASN A 32 16.62 1.66 -6.88
CA ASN A 32 17.82 2.18 -6.21
C ASN A 32 18.30 1.29 -5.06
N ARG A 33 17.80 0.06 -4.96
CA ARG A 33 18.07 -0.84 -3.83
C ARG A 33 19.55 -1.12 -3.55
N TYR A 34 20.40 -1.06 -4.57
CA TYR A 34 21.85 -1.27 -4.40
C TYR A 34 22.49 -0.21 -3.51
N ILE A 35 21.91 1.00 -3.45
CA ILE A 35 22.38 2.09 -2.58
C ILE A 35 22.11 1.78 -1.09
N GLN A 36 21.13 0.92 -0.79
CA GLN A 36 20.80 0.54 0.60
C GLN A 36 21.97 -0.13 1.33
N LYS A 37 22.99 -0.63 0.61
CA LYS A 37 24.16 -1.31 1.19
C LYS A 37 25.21 -0.36 1.78
N TYR A 38 25.22 0.92 1.39
CA TYR A 38 26.22 1.87 1.88
C TYR A 38 26.01 2.26 3.36
N PRO A 39 26.94 2.98 4.01
CA PRO A 39 26.68 3.61 5.30
C PRO A 39 25.60 4.71 5.22
N TYR A 40 24.87 4.97 6.32
CA TYR A 40 23.74 5.91 6.32
C TYR A 40 24.12 7.31 5.81
N LEU A 41 25.26 7.86 6.25
CA LEU A 41 25.73 9.19 5.83
C LEU A 41 25.87 9.29 4.31
N VAL A 42 26.42 8.25 3.67
CA VAL A 42 26.59 8.21 2.21
C VAL A 42 25.22 8.20 1.51
N LYS A 43 24.28 7.36 1.96
CA LYS A 43 22.93 7.32 1.38
C LYS A 43 22.19 8.64 1.56
N TYR A 44 22.36 9.27 2.71
CA TYR A 44 21.74 10.54 3.05
C TYR A 44 22.24 11.66 2.13
N LEU A 45 23.55 11.72 1.89
CA LEU A 45 24.15 12.68 0.96
C LEU A 45 23.71 12.42 -0.49
N ILE A 46 23.73 11.17 -0.96
CA ILE A 46 23.27 10.82 -2.31
C ILE A 46 21.80 11.25 -2.51
N TYR A 47 20.93 10.93 -1.55
CA TYR A 47 19.53 11.32 -1.59
C TYR A 47 19.35 12.84 -1.54
N GLY A 48 20.08 13.53 -0.66
CA GLY A 48 20.04 14.99 -0.52
C GLY A 48 20.51 15.72 -1.78
N LEU A 49 21.60 15.25 -2.40
CA LEU A 49 22.10 15.79 -3.66
C LEU A 49 21.08 15.62 -4.78
N ASP A 50 20.46 14.45 -4.91
CA ASP A 50 19.42 14.25 -5.92
C ASP A 50 18.17 15.10 -5.66
N LYS A 51 17.82 15.33 -4.38
CA LYS A 51 16.73 16.22 -4.00
C LYS A 51 16.98 17.66 -4.47
N ILE A 52 18.22 18.14 -4.37
CA ILE A 52 18.61 19.49 -4.77
C ILE A 52 18.73 19.58 -6.30
N LEU A 53 19.38 18.61 -6.94
CA LEU A 53 19.72 18.67 -8.37
C LEU A 53 18.57 18.27 -9.30
N SER A 54 17.78 17.27 -8.91
CA SER A 54 16.75 16.68 -9.79
C SER A 54 15.35 16.65 -9.18
N GLY A 55 15.19 17.08 -7.92
CA GLY A 55 13.91 17.01 -7.22
C GLY A 55 13.44 15.58 -6.93
N ASN A 56 14.37 14.66 -6.61
CA ASN A 56 14.10 13.24 -6.35
C ASN A 56 13.67 12.42 -7.58
N ASN A 57 14.01 12.86 -8.80
CA ASN A 57 13.67 12.13 -10.02
C ASN A 57 14.53 10.87 -10.22
N CYS A 58 15.76 10.87 -9.70
CA CYS A 58 16.69 9.75 -9.84
C CYS A 58 16.66 8.83 -8.61
N ILE A 59 16.69 9.39 -7.41
CA ILE A 59 16.79 8.68 -6.14
C ILE A 59 15.49 8.84 -5.36
N ASN A 60 14.97 7.73 -4.87
CA ASN A 60 13.78 7.72 -4.01
C ASN A 60 14.20 7.54 -2.55
N SER A 61 13.34 7.96 -1.62
CA SER A 61 13.58 7.86 -0.18
C SER A 61 13.73 6.41 0.33
N GLY A 62 13.38 5.41 -0.49
CA GLY A 62 13.58 4.00 -0.19
C GLY A 62 15.04 3.64 0.10
N VAL A 63 16.01 4.39 -0.43
CA VAL A 63 17.44 4.16 -0.20
C VAL A 63 17.86 4.39 1.26
N LEU A 64 17.12 5.20 2.02
CA LEU A 64 17.45 5.53 3.40
C LEU A 64 17.16 4.37 4.37
N PHE A 65 16.39 3.37 3.93
CA PHE A 65 16.06 2.20 4.74
C PHE A 65 17.18 1.15 4.67
N PRO A 66 17.35 0.34 5.73
CA PRO A 66 18.40 -0.68 5.79
C PRO A 66 18.14 -1.85 4.83
N SER A 67 16.89 -2.09 4.43
CA SER A 67 16.54 -3.16 3.48
C SER A 67 15.36 -2.77 2.59
N SER A 68 15.19 -3.50 1.49
CA SER A 68 14.04 -3.35 0.59
C SER A 68 12.72 -3.70 1.27
N GLY A 69 12.71 -4.67 2.19
CA GLY A 69 11.54 -5.04 2.99
C GLY A 69 11.10 -3.93 3.94
N GLU A 70 12.05 -3.29 4.63
CA GLU A 70 11.78 -2.14 5.51
C GLU A 70 11.27 -0.92 4.73
N SER A 71 11.87 -0.65 3.57
CA SER A 71 11.39 0.38 2.64
C SER A 71 9.96 0.09 2.17
N HIS A 72 9.65 -1.17 1.86
CA HIS A 72 8.31 -1.57 1.44
C HIS A 72 7.30 -1.41 2.58
N ARG A 73 7.62 -1.86 3.79
CA ARG A 73 6.76 -1.70 4.98
C ARG A 73 6.42 -0.23 5.21
N TYR A 74 7.43 0.64 5.16
CA TYR A 74 7.23 2.07 5.34
C TYR A 74 6.31 2.68 4.28
N SER A 75 6.39 2.21 3.04
CA SER A 75 5.53 2.69 1.95
C SER A 75 4.02 2.41 2.20
N HIS A 76 3.71 1.38 3.01
CA HIS A 76 2.35 1.03 3.42
C HIS A 76 1.92 1.67 4.73
N SER A 77 2.74 1.63 5.78
CA SER A 77 2.34 2.16 7.08
C SER A 77 2.34 3.68 7.12
N ARG A 78 3.33 4.32 6.48
CA ARG A 78 3.63 5.77 6.60
C ARG A 78 3.89 6.27 8.03
N PHE A 79 3.69 5.44 9.05
CA PHE A 79 4.10 5.67 10.43
C PHE A 79 5.56 5.25 10.65
N THR A 80 6.34 6.14 11.26
CA THR A 80 7.68 5.84 11.77
C THR A 80 7.58 5.07 13.09
N LYS A 81 8.66 4.39 13.49
CA LYS A 81 8.73 3.74 14.81
C LYS A 81 8.56 4.77 15.94
N SER A 82 9.15 5.95 15.81
CA SER A 82 9.02 7.02 16.80
C SER A 82 7.58 7.48 16.99
N TRP A 83 6.82 7.63 15.90
CA TRP A 83 5.40 7.96 15.98
C TRP A 83 4.60 6.87 16.69
N ILE A 84 4.83 5.61 16.32
CA ILE A 84 4.15 4.47 16.94
C ILE A 84 4.46 4.42 18.45
N SER A 85 5.74 4.57 18.84
CA SER A 85 6.14 4.60 20.25
C SER A 85 5.58 5.80 21.02
N ALA A 86 5.38 6.94 20.36
CA ALA A 86 4.77 8.11 20.99
C ALA A 86 3.26 7.93 21.20
N ILE A 87 2.55 7.33 20.23
CA ILE A 87 1.10 7.11 20.30
C ILE A 87 0.76 5.93 21.21
N ALA A 88 1.49 4.82 21.11
CA ALA A 88 1.21 3.57 21.79
C ALA A 88 2.50 3.00 22.38
N PRO A 89 3.03 3.56 23.48
CA PRO A 89 4.33 3.18 24.03
C PRO A 89 4.40 1.68 24.38
N GLU A 90 3.30 1.10 24.86
CA GLU A 90 3.23 -0.31 25.24
C GLU A 90 3.41 -1.27 24.06
N ILE A 91 3.09 -0.83 22.83
CA ILE A 91 3.21 -1.68 21.63
C ILE A 91 4.67 -2.08 21.34
N SER A 92 5.63 -1.31 21.86
CA SER A 92 7.06 -1.63 21.73
C SER A 92 7.43 -2.92 22.47
N ASN A 93 6.64 -3.31 23.47
CA ASN A 93 6.82 -4.52 24.26
C ASN A 93 6.03 -5.71 23.71
N VAL A 94 5.15 -5.49 22.71
CA VAL A 94 4.35 -6.55 22.11
C VAL A 94 5.19 -7.23 21.02
N PRO A 95 5.59 -8.49 21.19
CA PRO A 95 6.35 -9.19 20.15
C PRO A 95 5.48 -9.37 18.91
N ALA A 96 6.08 -9.19 17.73
CA ALA A 96 5.43 -9.59 16.49
C ALA A 96 5.22 -11.12 16.50
N PRO A 97 4.15 -11.64 15.87
CA PRO A 97 3.97 -13.08 15.72
C PRO A 97 5.21 -13.73 15.11
N CYS A 98 5.63 -14.89 15.63
CA CYS A 98 6.86 -15.57 15.19
C CYS A 98 6.85 -15.95 13.69
N ASN A 99 5.65 -16.10 13.11
CA ASN A 99 5.42 -16.40 11.70
C ASN A 99 5.19 -15.14 10.84
N TRP A 100 5.33 -13.94 11.39
CA TRP A 100 5.16 -12.69 10.65
C TRP A 100 6.40 -12.39 9.80
N ASP A 101 6.37 -12.83 8.55
CA ASP A 101 7.49 -12.70 7.61
C ASP A 101 7.15 -11.85 6.36
N THR A 102 6.01 -11.14 6.39
CA THR A 102 5.46 -10.39 5.24
C THR A 102 6.48 -9.46 4.59
N TYR A 103 7.33 -8.81 5.39
CA TYR A 103 8.38 -7.89 4.91
C TYR A 103 9.80 -8.45 5.06
N SER A 104 9.94 -9.73 5.40
CA SER A 104 11.22 -10.42 5.53
C SER A 104 11.67 -10.91 4.15
N PHE A 105 12.45 -10.10 3.47
CA PHE A 105 12.91 -10.40 2.10
C PHE A 105 14.19 -11.26 2.15
N LEU A 106 14.02 -12.53 2.52
CA LEU A 106 15.12 -13.48 2.74
C LEU A 106 15.97 -13.76 1.48
N HIS A 107 15.39 -13.58 0.29
CA HIS A 107 16.02 -13.94 -0.98
C HIS A 107 16.00 -12.79 -1.99
N ASP A 108 16.30 -11.55 -1.61
CA ASP A 108 16.30 -10.42 -2.56
C ASP A 108 17.52 -10.39 -3.50
N THR A 109 18.34 -11.45 -3.54
CA THR A 109 19.60 -11.53 -4.29
C THR A 109 19.43 -11.24 -5.78
N SER A 110 18.32 -11.68 -6.38
CA SER A 110 17.97 -11.41 -7.78
C SER A 110 16.75 -10.49 -7.89
N LYS A 111 16.64 -9.78 -9.02
CA LYS A 111 15.46 -8.94 -9.31
C LYS A 111 14.14 -9.75 -9.32
N ARG A 112 14.18 -11.01 -9.74
CA ARG A 112 12.99 -11.90 -9.77
C ARG A 112 12.56 -12.32 -8.39
N ALA A 113 13.53 -12.66 -7.54
CA ALA A 113 13.25 -13.07 -6.18
C ALA A 113 12.75 -11.87 -5.34
N LEU A 114 13.34 -10.68 -5.52
CA LEU A 114 12.78 -9.44 -4.97
C LEU A 114 11.34 -9.19 -5.43
N ALA A 115 11.04 -9.30 -6.73
CA ALA A 115 9.69 -9.12 -7.24
C ALA A 115 8.69 -10.10 -6.61
N SER A 116 9.12 -11.34 -6.37
CA SER A 116 8.32 -12.36 -5.68
C SER A 116 8.06 -12.00 -4.22
N SER A 117 9.08 -11.50 -3.50
CA SER A 117 8.93 -11.01 -2.12
C SER A 117 7.98 -9.80 -2.04
N ILE A 118 8.11 -8.82 -2.94
CA ILE A 118 7.21 -7.67 -2.98
C ILE A 118 5.78 -8.13 -3.29
N ARG A 119 5.59 -9.07 -4.23
CA ARG A 119 4.27 -9.64 -4.54
C ARG A 119 3.63 -10.30 -3.30
N LYS A 120 4.39 -11.12 -2.57
CA LYS A 120 3.95 -11.72 -1.30
C LYS A 120 3.53 -10.64 -0.31
N ALA A 121 4.37 -9.62 -0.12
CA ALA A 121 4.12 -8.53 0.80
C ALA A 121 2.89 -7.68 0.42
N GLU A 122 2.65 -7.43 -0.86
CA GLU A 122 1.43 -6.75 -1.34
C GLU A 122 0.19 -7.63 -1.12
N PHE A 123 0.26 -8.93 -1.43
CA PHE A 123 -0.86 -9.85 -1.27
C PHE A 123 -1.25 -10.05 0.21
N TYR A 124 -0.29 -10.28 1.11
CA TYR A 124 -0.59 -10.49 2.53
C TYR A 124 -0.71 -9.19 3.33
N GLY A 125 0.07 -8.16 2.99
CA GLY A 125 0.12 -6.90 3.75
C GLY A 125 -0.91 -5.85 3.33
N MET A 126 -1.34 -5.84 2.06
CA MET A 126 -2.27 -4.83 1.53
C MET A 126 -3.58 -5.42 1.03
N MET A 127 -3.52 -6.45 0.17
CA MET A 127 -4.72 -6.96 -0.50
C MET A 127 -5.78 -7.39 0.49
N GLN A 128 -5.41 -8.04 1.60
CA GLN A 128 -6.38 -8.55 2.59
C GLN A 128 -7.35 -7.49 3.16
N LYS A 129 -6.95 -6.21 3.17
CA LYS A 129 -7.80 -5.11 3.66
C LYS A 129 -8.87 -4.70 2.65
N THR A 130 -8.65 -4.96 1.37
CA THR A 130 -9.51 -4.48 0.28
C THR A 130 -10.82 -5.27 0.16
N PRO A 131 -10.83 -6.62 0.13
CA PRO A 131 -12.07 -7.39 0.04
C PRO A 131 -13.04 -7.08 1.18
N LEU A 132 -12.55 -6.92 2.42
CA LEU A 132 -13.41 -6.62 3.56
C LEU A 132 -14.18 -5.30 3.37
N LYS A 133 -13.51 -4.25 2.90
CA LYS A 133 -14.14 -2.96 2.62
C LYS A 133 -15.19 -3.10 1.52
N VAL A 134 -14.85 -3.79 0.43
CA VAL A 134 -15.72 -3.95 -0.73
C VAL A 134 -16.97 -4.74 -0.37
N ASP A 135 -16.78 -5.86 0.32
CA ASP A 135 -17.86 -6.74 0.76
C ASP A 135 -18.83 -6.02 1.71
N ARG A 136 -18.33 -5.36 2.76
CA ARG A 136 -19.18 -4.59 3.70
C ARG A 136 -19.99 -3.52 2.98
N ALA A 137 -19.36 -2.78 2.07
CA ALA A 137 -20.04 -1.71 1.33
C ALA A 137 -21.07 -2.25 0.32
N SER A 138 -20.77 -3.37 -0.34
CA SER A 138 -21.67 -3.95 -1.34
C SER A 138 -22.84 -4.69 -0.70
N MET A 139 -22.60 -5.45 0.37
CA MET A 139 -23.61 -6.18 1.12
C MET A 139 -24.59 -5.24 1.84
N ALA A 140 -24.13 -4.09 2.34
CA ALA A 140 -25.00 -3.02 2.83
C ALA A 140 -25.98 -2.49 1.77
N ASN A 141 -25.80 -2.87 0.50
CA ASN A 141 -26.65 -2.50 -0.63
C ASN A 141 -27.24 -3.74 -1.34
N SER A 142 -27.22 -4.91 -0.71
CA SER A 142 -27.66 -6.19 -1.31
C SER A 142 -27.04 -6.45 -2.69
N LEU A 143 -25.78 -6.05 -2.88
CA LEU A 143 -25.02 -6.20 -4.12
C LEU A 143 -23.89 -7.22 -3.90
N GLU A 144 -23.89 -8.28 -4.70
CA GLU A 144 -22.81 -9.27 -4.70
C GLU A 144 -21.65 -8.76 -5.57
N VAL A 145 -20.45 -8.70 -5.01
CA VAL A 145 -19.22 -8.36 -5.74
C VAL A 145 -18.33 -9.59 -5.81
N ARG A 146 -18.09 -10.12 -7.00
CA ARG A 146 -17.14 -11.23 -7.21
C ARG A 146 -15.77 -10.69 -7.58
N VAL A 147 -14.72 -11.36 -7.13
CA VAL A 147 -13.31 -11.00 -7.34
C VAL A 147 -12.57 -12.11 -8.09
N PRO A 148 -12.69 -12.18 -9.43
CA PRO A 148 -12.12 -13.29 -10.22
C PRO A 148 -10.60 -13.43 -10.09
N PHE A 149 -9.89 -12.31 -9.86
CA PHE A 149 -8.44 -12.32 -9.71
C PHE A 149 -7.97 -13.07 -8.46
N LEU A 150 -8.80 -13.17 -7.43
CA LEU A 150 -8.50 -13.89 -6.19
C LEU A 150 -8.93 -15.36 -6.23
N LYS A 151 -9.40 -15.87 -7.38
CA LYS A 151 -9.62 -17.31 -7.55
C LYS A 151 -8.29 -18.05 -7.36
N LYS A 152 -8.30 -19.15 -6.60
CA LYS A 152 -7.11 -19.97 -6.32
C LYS A 152 -6.27 -20.27 -7.58
N THR A 153 -6.92 -20.73 -8.65
CA THR A 153 -6.23 -21.03 -9.92
C THR A 153 -5.58 -19.80 -10.56
N MET A 154 -6.16 -18.60 -10.40
CA MET A 154 -5.58 -17.36 -10.89
C MET A 154 -4.34 -16.97 -10.07
N ILE A 155 -4.41 -17.12 -8.74
CA ILE A 155 -3.28 -16.87 -7.85
C ILE A 155 -2.13 -17.81 -8.21
N GLU A 156 -2.38 -19.12 -8.29
CA GLU A 156 -1.39 -20.15 -8.67
C GLU A 156 -0.76 -19.84 -10.03
N THR A 157 -1.58 -19.51 -11.03
CA THR A 157 -1.09 -19.11 -12.36
C THR A 157 -0.22 -17.86 -12.30
N SER A 158 -0.58 -16.86 -11.50
CA SER A 158 0.23 -15.63 -11.37
C SER A 158 1.60 -15.90 -10.74
N LEU A 159 1.69 -16.90 -9.86
CA LEU A 159 2.94 -17.31 -9.20
C LEU A 159 3.87 -18.07 -10.14
N SER A 160 3.34 -18.84 -11.09
CA SER A 160 4.15 -19.55 -12.09
C SER A 160 4.64 -18.65 -13.25
N ILE A 161 4.05 -17.47 -13.43
CA ILE A 161 4.43 -16.51 -14.46
C ILE A 161 5.67 -15.72 -14.04
N ASP A 162 6.67 -15.61 -14.93
CA ASP A 162 7.85 -14.74 -14.70
C ASP A 162 7.39 -13.30 -14.45
N PRO A 163 7.72 -12.71 -13.27
CA PRO A 163 7.43 -11.31 -12.96
C PRO A 163 7.76 -10.31 -14.06
N TRP A 164 8.82 -10.55 -14.85
CA TRP A 164 9.26 -9.66 -15.93
C TRP A 164 8.30 -9.56 -17.12
N LEU A 165 7.36 -10.49 -17.26
CA LEU A 165 6.28 -10.33 -18.24
C LEU A 165 5.33 -9.20 -17.84
N SER A 166 5.22 -8.92 -16.54
CA SER A 166 4.36 -7.87 -16.01
C SER A 166 5.11 -6.60 -15.60
N LEU A 167 6.40 -6.72 -15.23
CA LEU A 167 7.29 -5.64 -14.85
C LEU A 167 8.23 -5.26 -16.00
N LYS A 168 8.18 -4.02 -16.49
CA LYS A 168 9.22 -3.46 -17.38
C LYS A 168 9.39 -1.96 -17.14
N GLY A 169 10.48 -1.57 -16.48
CA GLY A 169 10.67 -0.16 -16.10
C GLY A 169 9.52 0.33 -15.22
N ARG A 170 8.87 1.43 -15.61
CA ARG A 170 7.68 2.00 -14.94
C ARG A 170 6.35 1.42 -15.45
N GLU A 171 6.38 0.50 -16.41
CA GLU A 171 5.16 -0.14 -16.92
C GLU A 171 4.57 -1.08 -15.87
N ARG A 172 3.25 -1.02 -15.72
CA ARG A 172 2.46 -1.76 -14.73
C ARG A 172 1.50 -2.70 -15.45
N LYS A 173 1.25 -3.89 -14.89
CA LYS A 173 0.27 -4.85 -15.44
C LYS A 173 0.52 -5.18 -16.93
N ARG A 174 1.77 -5.14 -17.39
CA ARG A 174 2.10 -5.23 -18.82
C ARG A 174 1.48 -6.46 -19.49
N LEU A 175 1.58 -7.63 -18.84
CA LEU A 175 0.96 -8.87 -19.29
C LEU A 175 -0.55 -8.73 -19.47
N LEU A 176 -1.26 -8.18 -18.47
CA LEU A 176 -2.73 -7.99 -18.56
C LEU A 176 -3.10 -7.02 -19.68
N TYR A 177 -2.33 -5.94 -19.88
CA TYR A 177 -2.56 -5.02 -21.01
C TYR A 177 -2.37 -5.73 -22.36
N GLN A 178 -1.32 -6.55 -22.49
CA GLN A 178 -1.05 -7.30 -23.72
C GLN A 178 -2.18 -8.29 -24.03
N LEU A 179 -2.61 -9.09 -23.04
CA LEU A 179 -3.71 -10.03 -23.19
C LEU A 179 -5.04 -9.33 -23.50
N THR A 180 -5.30 -8.20 -22.84
CA THR A 180 -6.52 -7.41 -23.10
C THR A 180 -6.52 -6.85 -24.52
N LYS A 181 -5.39 -6.32 -25.00
CA LYS A 181 -5.26 -5.82 -26.37
C LYS A 181 -5.38 -6.94 -27.40
N GLN A 182 -4.86 -8.13 -27.12
CA GLN A 182 -5.01 -9.29 -27.99
C GLN A 182 -6.47 -9.72 -28.11
N ARG A 183 -7.21 -9.74 -26.99
CA ARG A 183 -8.62 -10.15 -26.98
C ARG A 183 -9.57 -9.05 -27.49
N TYR A 184 -9.24 -7.78 -27.23
CA TYR A 184 -10.07 -6.62 -27.55
C TYR A 184 -9.24 -5.54 -28.27
N PRO A 185 -8.85 -5.77 -29.54
CA PRO A 185 -7.87 -4.93 -30.25
C PRO A 185 -8.34 -3.49 -30.51
N ARG A 186 -9.66 -3.26 -30.57
CA ARG A 186 -10.25 -1.94 -30.80
C ARG A 186 -10.44 -1.11 -29.52
N THR A 187 -10.22 -1.69 -28.35
CA THR A 187 -10.46 -1.03 -27.06
C THR A 187 -9.31 -0.09 -26.71
N LYS A 188 -9.62 1.19 -26.48
CA LYS A 188 -8.65 2.16 -25.94
C LYS A 188 -8.41 1.87 -24.45
N LEU A 189 -7.25 1.32 -24.13
CA LEU A 189 -6.85 1.06 -22.75
C LEU A 189 -6.15 2.30 -22.16
N SER A 190 -6.70 2.85 -21.07
CA SER A 190 -6.03 3.89 -20.29
C SER A 190 -4.81 3.29 -19.59
N LYS A 191 -3.64 3.91 -19.75
CA LYS A 191 -2.41 3.55 -19.00
C LYS A 191 -2.32 4.23 -17.62
N ILE A 192 -3.21 5.19 -17.36
CA ILE A 192 -3.25 5.95 -16.12
C ILE A 192 -4.04 5.14 -15.09
N LYS A 193 -3.36 4.72 -14.02
CA LYS A 193 -3.99 4.11 -12.85
C LYS A 193 -4.83 5.18 -12.15
N ARG A 194 -6.12 4.90 -11.99
CA ARG A 194 -7.05 5.73 -11.20
C ARG A 194 -7.46 4.93 -9.99
N GLY A 195 -7.10 5.39 -8.80
CA GLY A 195 -7.59 4.82 -7.55
C GLY A 195 -8.98 5.39 -7.22
N PHE A 196 -9.70 4.70 -6.33
CA PHE A 196 -10.89 5.25 -5.69
C PHE A 196 -10.46 5.97 -4.42
N SER A 197 -9.98 7.22 -4.55
CA SER A 197 -9.67 8.07 -3.40
C SER A 197 -10.94 8.81 -2.96
N ILE A 198 -11.25 8.74 -1.67
CA ILE A 198 -12.21 9.63 -1.02
C ILE A 198 -11.47 10.85 -0.47
N PRO A 199 -12.11 12.03 -0.38
CA PRO A 199 -11.49 13.23 0.17
C PRO A 199 -11.46 13.17 1.71
N LEU A 200 -10.84 12.12 2.26
CA LEU A 200 -10.88 11.82 3.70
C LEU A 200 -10.35 12.97 4.55
N ALA A 201 -9.24 13.59 4.16
CA ALA A 201 -8.69 14.75 4.89
C ALA A 201 -9.68 15.93 4.93
N LYS A 202 -10.44 16.15 3.85
CA LYS A 202 -11.48 17.19 3.83
C LYS A 202 -12.62 16.81 4.77
N TRP A 203 -13.09 15.57 4.70
CA TRP A 203 -14.16 15.08 5.57
C TRP A 203 -13.80 15.17 7.05
N ILE A 204 -12.57 14.79 7.44
CA ILE A 204 -12.10 14.89 8.84
C ILE A 204 -12.05 16.35 9.32
N ARG A 205 -11.74 17.31 8.45
CA ARG A 205 -11.68 18.74 8.83
C ARG A 205 -13.05 19.43 8.88
N GLU A 206 -14.02 18.87 8.17
CA GLU A 206 -15.35 19.45 7.98
C GLU A 206 -16.41 18.52 8.61
N GLU A 207 -17.18 17.80 7.79
CA GLU A 207 -18.37 17.04 8.18
C GLU A 207 -18.14 15.98 9.27
N LEU A 208 -16.93 15.42 9.36
CA LEU A 208 -16.56 14.38 10.33
C LEU A 208 -15.68 14.89 11.48
N LYS A 209 -15.44 16.21 11.57
CA LYS A 209 -14.56 16.79 12.60
C LYS A 209 -15.02 16.43 14.01
N GLU A 210 -16.23 16.84 14.36
CA GLU A 210 -16.79 16.60 15.70
C GLU A 210 -16.89 15.10 16.03
N PRO A 211 -17.53 14.23 15.21
CA PRO A 211 -17.68 12.83 15.57
C PRO A 211 -16.34 12.08 15.68
N ILE A 212 -15.31 12.46 14.91
CA ILE A 212 -13.98 11.87 15.05
C ILE A 212 -13.27 12.41 16.30
N SER A 213 -13.39 13.71 16.57
CA SER A 213 -12.80 14.34 17.76
C SER A 213 -13.38 13.73 19.04
N ASP A 214 -14.70 13.58 19.11
CA ASP A 214 -15.39 12.98 20.26
C ASP A 214 -14.90 11.57 20.55
N ILE A 215 -14.73 10.74 19.51
CA ILE A 215 -14.25 9.36 19.68
C ILE A 215 -12.78 9.35 20.11
N LEU A 216 -11.91 10.03 19.36
CA LEU A 216 -10.46 9.98 19.58
C LEU A 216 -10.05 10.64 20.90
N LEU A 217 -10.76 11.68 21.33
CA LEU A 217 -10.48 12.43 22.55
C LEU A 217 -11.31 11.95 23.75
N SER A 218 -12.18 10.95 23.57
CA SER A 218 -12.82 10.32 24.72
C SER A 218 -11.76 9.65 25.61
N VAL A 219 -11.87 9.89 26.93
CA VAL A 219 -10.94 9.33 27.92
C VAL A 219 -10.94 7.81 27.87
N GLY A 220 -12.13 7.20 27.70
CA GLY A 220 -12.28 5.74 27.57
C GLY A 220 -11.51 5.17 26.38
N HIS A 221 -11.63 5.77 25.19
CA HIS A 221 -10.96 5.24 24.00
C HIS A 221 -9.43 5.26 24.10
N SER A 222 -8.84 6.32 24.67
CA SER A 222 -7.38 6.36 24.87
C SER A 222 -6.92 5.30 25.87
N GLN A 223 -7.67 5.09 26.95
CA GLN A 223 -7.36 4.10 27.98
C GLN A 223 -7.53 2.66 27.47
N ASP A 224 -8.64 2.35 26.79
CA ASP A 224 -8.97 1.02 26.30
C ASP A 224 -7.90 0.45 25.35
N PHE A 225 -7.23 1.32 24.60
CA PHE A 225 -6.19 0.93 23.63
C PHE A 225 -4.76 1.28 24.07
N GLY A 226 -4.56 1.80 25.29
CA GLY A 226 -3.24 2.20 25.79
C GLY A 226 -2.59 3.31 24.96
N PHE A 227 -3.40 4.19 24.38
CA PHE A 227 -2.92 5.30 23.57
C PHE A 227 -2.60 6.54 24.43
N ASN A 228 -1.53 7.23 24.06
CA ASN A 228 -1.18 8.51 24.63
C ASN A 228 -2.16 9.58 24.14
N HIS A 229 -3.04 10.01 25.05
CA HIS A 229 -4.09 10.97 24.77
C HIS A 229 -3.56 12.31 24.25
N SER A 230 -2.51 12.86 24.87
CA SER A 230 -1.97 14.16 24.45
C SER A 230 -1.33 14.08 23.07
N MET A 231 -0.68 12.95 22.73
CA MET A 231 -0.14 12.73 21.40
C MET A 231 -1.25 12.65 20.33
N ILE A 232 -2.34 11.92 20.60
CA ILE A 232 -3.50 11.87 19.69
C ILE A 232 -4.11 13.26 19.51
N GLN A 233 -4.28 14.00 20.60
CA GLN A 233 -4.84 15.35 20.56
C GLN A 233 -3.99 16.30 19.73
N ASN A 234 -2.67 16.28 19.90
CA ASN A 234 -1.75 17.09 19.10
C ASN A 234 -1.84 16.71 17.63
N MET A 235 -1.80 15.43 17.28
CA MET A 235 -1.91 14.99 15.89
C MET A 235 -3.24 15.38 15.23
N LEU A 236 -4.34 15.34 15.99
CA LEU A 236 -5.64 15.76 15.51
C LEU A 236 -5.68 17.28 15.29
N ASN A 237 -5.14 18.05 16.23
CA ASN A 237 -5.02 19.50 16.10
C ASN A 237 -4.15 19.90 14.91
N ASP A 238 -2.98 19.28 14.74
CA ASP A 238 -2.11 19.48 13.59
C ASP A 238 -2.86 19.19 12.29
N HIS A 239 -3.62 18.08 12.23
CA HIS A 239 -4.39 17.77 11.03
C HIS A 239 -5.50 18.79 10.73
N ILE A 240 -6.18 19.29 11.76
CA ILE A 240 -7.31 20.21 11.62
C ILE A 240 -6.84 21.64 11.28
N TYR A 241 -5.77 22.10 11.94
CA TYR A 241 -5.37 23.51 11.95
C TYR A 241 -4.06 23.79 11.18
N GLU A 242 -3.14 22.82 11.07
CA GLU A 242 -1.93 22.95 10.26
C GLU A 242 -2.14 22.36 8.85
N LYS A 243 -1.72 23.10 7.82
CA LYS A 243 -1.89 22.71 6.42
C LYS A 243 -0.75 21.85 5.90
#